data_AF-A0A1F8RLV8-F1
#
_entry.id   AF-A0A1F8RLV8-F1
#
_cell.length_a   1.000
_cell.length_b   1.000
_cell.length_c   1.000
_cell.angle_alpha   90.00
_cell.angle_beta   90.00
_cell.angle_gamma   90.00
#
_symmetry.space_group_name_H-M   'P 1'
#
loop_
_entity.id
_entity.type
_entity.pdbx_description
1 polymer ?
#
loop_
_entity_poly.entity_id
_entity_poly.type
_entity_poly.pdbx_seq_one_letter_code
_entity_poly.pdbx_strand_id
1 'polypeptide(L)'
;MKNPTRWVAAASGLVLTAAFLASSQDQASAQPAPQDTDPPDHVVRLVFIHHSTGENWLADDNGGLGLALAENNYFVSDTNYGWGPESIGDRTDIPDWLEWFRGPETDRYMQALFAEDGQNSSYTRLEANPGGENEIVLFKSCFPNSNLEGNSDDPPAEEGGYSVGGAKYVYNQLLAYFKTRPDKLFVVITAPPVSDPSYAENARAFNQWLVKDWLNENEYPHSNVAVFDFYNVLTGRGHHHRIIGGVVEHTFASGRDTSAYPTEDDHPSRAGNRKATEEFVPLLNLFYQRWQESTAGAGGEIEAVNTADATLAPLTPDAEGASPQALPPWGAALLAAAAIGSVVVLAAFIVAVVILIRRRGT
;
A
#
# COMPACT_ATOMS: atom_id res chain seq x y z
N MET A 1 -41.07 -33.37 -85.89
CA MET A 1 -40.41 -33.87 -84.66
C MET A 1 -40.02 -32.66 -83.83
N LYS A 2 -40.35 -32.71 -82.54
CA LYS A 2 -40.46 -31.58 -81.60
C LYS A 2 -39.08 -30.99 -81.26
N ASN A 3 -38.96 -29.66 -81.31
CA ASN A 3 -38.73 -28.85 -80.11
C ASN A 3 -38.96 -27.34 -80.39
N PRO A 4 -39.58 -26.61 -79.45
CA PRO A 4 -39.99 -25.23 -79.64
C PRO A 4 -39.01 -24.19 -79.05
N THR A 5 -39.20 -22.97 -79.52
CA THR A 5 -38.73 -21.66 -79.06
C THR A 5 -38.78 -21.46 -77.54
N ARG A 6 -37.89 -20.62 -76.97
CA ARG A 6 -38.24 -19.45 -76.10
C ARG A 6 -37.00 -18.66 -75.59
N TRP A 7 -36.95 -17.38 -75.97
CA TRP A 7 -36.64 -16.13 -75.24
C TRP A 7 -35.46 -15.98 -74.25
N VAL A 8 -34.56 -15.07 -74.67
CA VAL A 8 -33.92 -13.93 -73.97
C VAL A 8 -34.21 -13.74 -72.47
N ALA A 9 -33.13 -13.72 -71.68
CA ALA A 9 -32.90 -12.78 -70.57
C ALA A 9 -31.43 -12.90 -70.10
N ALA A 10 -30.56 -11.96 -70.52
CA ALA A 10 -29.22 -11.82 -69.94
C ALA A 10 -29.28 -10.72 -68.87
N ALA A 11 -28.93 -11.11 -67.66
CA ALA A 11 -29.12 -10.35 -66.43
C ALA A 11 -28.30 -9.06 -66.38
N SER A 12 -28.96 -7.99 -65.93
CA SER A 12 -28.33 -6.78 -65.43
C SER A 12 -27.69 -7.06 -64.07
N GLY A 13 -26.37 -6.87 -63.96
CA GLY A 13 -25.65 -6.90 -62.70
C GLY A 13 -24.76 -5.67 -62.60
N LEU A 14 -25.34 -4.56 -62.13
CA LEU A 14 -24.61 -3.34 -61.79
C LEU A 14 -23.94 -3.59 -60.43
N VAL A 15 -22.64 -3.89 -60.42
CA VAL A 15 -21.85 -3.93 -59.18
C VAL A 15 -21.49 -2.48 -58.83
N LEU A 16 -22.22 -1.89 -57.88
CA LEU A 16 -21.78 -0.70 -57.18
C LEU A 16 -20.65 -1.10 -56.23
N THR A 17 -19.40 -0.83 -56.61
CA THR A 17 -18.29 -0.76 -55.67
C THR A 17 -18.42 0.52 -54.85
N ALA A 18 -19.08 0.43 -53.70
CA ALA A 18 -18.99 1.45 -52.66
C ALA A 18 -17.58 1.39 -52.06
N ALA A 19 -16.74 2.37 -52.39
CA ALA A 19 -15.46 2.57 -51.72
C ALA A 19 -15.75 3.05 -50.28
N PHE A 20 -15.69 2.14 -49.32
CA PHE A 20 -15.58 2.50 -47.91
C PHE A 20 -14.18 3.06 -47.68
N LEU A 21 -14.08 4.39 -47.62
CA LEU A 21 -12.94 5.06 -47.00
C LEU A 21 -13.02 4.80 -45.50
N ALA A 22 -12.38 3.73 -45.04
CA ALA A 22 -12.13 3.51 -43.63
C ALA A 22 -11.25 4.68 -43.15
N SER A 23 -11.87 5.59 -42.41
CA SER A 23 -11.15 6.62 -41.68
C SER A 23 -10.49 5.92 -40.50
N SER A 24 -9.20 5.59 -40.61
CA SER A 24 -8.41 5.20 -39.45
C SER A 24 -8.30 6.42 -38.55
N GLN A 25 -9.23 6.56 -37.60
CA GLN A 25 -8.98 7.40 -36.44
C GLN A 25 -7.90 6.68 -35.65
N ASP A 26 -6.67 7.19 -35.74
CA ASP A 26 -5.62 6.89 -34.77
C ASP A 26 -6.17 7.24 -33.39
N GLN A 27 -6.69 6.24 -32.67
CA GLN A 27 -6.81 6.31 -31.22
C GLN A 27 -5.39 6.25 -30.68
N ALA A 28 -4.75 7.40 -30.59
CA ALA A 28 -3.63 7.56 -29.68
C ALA A 28 -4.15 7.17 -28.29
N SER A 29 -3.67 6.06 -27.75
CA SER A 29 -3.86 5.70 -26.35
C SER A 29 -3.34 6.87 -25.51
N ALA A 30 -4.23 7.68 -24.96
CA ALA A 30 -3.82 8.70 -24.00
C ALA A 30 -3.16 7.95 -22.83
N GLN A 31 -1.86 8.16 -22.66
CA GLN A 31 -1.16 7.67 -21.48
C GLN A 31 -1.84 8.30 -20.26
N PRO A 32 -2.18 7.52 -19.22
CA PRO A 32 -2.85 8.08 -18.05
C PRO A 32 -2.03 9.25 -17.50
N ALA A 33 -2.72 10.30 -17.04
CA ALA A 33 -2.07 11.43 -16.44
C ALA A 33 -1.19 10.96 -15.26
N PRO A 34 -0.02 11.58 -15.03
CA PRO A 34 0.82 11.23 -13.89
C PRO A 34 -0.01 11.37 -12.61
N GLN A 35 0.01 10.34 -11.76
CA GLN A 35 -0.77 10.36 -10.53
C GLN A 35 -0.10 11.25 -9.48
N ASP A 36 -0.92 11.97 -8.72
CA ASP A 36 -0.45 12.82 -7.63
C ASP A 36 0.09 11.97 -6.48
N THR A 37 1.31 12.28 -6.05
CA THR A 37 2.03 11.63 -4.96
C THR A 37 2.58 12.64 -3.96
N ASP A 38 2.18 13.92 -4.10
CA ASP A 38 2.55 14.96 -3.17
C ASP A 38 1.94 14.63 -1.81
N PRO A 39 2.70 14.82 -0.71
CA PRO A 39 2.15 14.66 0.63
C PRO A 39 0.98 15.62 0.84
N PRO A 40 0.10 15.35 1.82
CA PRO A 40 -0.95 16.30 2.21
C PRO A 40 -0.39 17.72 2.42
N ASP A 41 -1.13 18.74 2.00
CA ASP A 41 -0.72 20.15 2.14
C ASP A 41 -0.86 20.71 3.57
N HIS A 42 -1.41 19.89 4.48
CA HIS A 42 -1.57 20.15 5.90
C HIS A 42 -1.28 18.87 6.70
N VAL A 43 -1.11 19.00 8.02
CA VAL A 43 -0.87 17.82 8.87
C VAL A 43 -2.15 16.98 8.98
N VAL A 44 -2.06 15.73 8.52
CA VAL A 44 -3.16 14.74 8.55
C VAL A 44 -2.92 13.74 9.68
N ARG A 45 -3.99 13.40 10.40
CA ARG A 45 -3.90 12.42 11.49
C ARG A 45 -4.11 11.00 10.98
N LEU A 46 -3.23 10.10 11.40
CA LEU A 46 -3.23 8.70 11.03
C LEU A 46 -3.07 7.84 12.28
N VAL A 47 -3.79 6.72 12.35
CA VAL A 47 -3.58 5.67 13.36
C VAL A 47 -3.20 4.36 12.71
N PHE A 48 -2.21 3.67 13.27
CA PHE A 48 -1.78 2.34 12.84
C PHE A 48 -2.16 1.27 13.86
N ILE A 49 -3.05 0.35 13.48
CA ILE A 49 -3.39 -0.84 14.26
C ILE A 49 -2.42 -1.96 13.91
N HIS A 50 -1.59 -2.38 14.87
CA HIS A 50 -0.58 -3.39 14.59
C HIS A 50 -0.10 -4.14 15.82
N HIS A 51 0.51 -5.29 15.57
CA HIS A 51 1.41 -5.97 16.49
C HIS A 51 2.81 -6.10 15.91
N SER A 52 3.80 -6.26 16.79
CA SER A 52 5.15 -6.77 16.53
C SER A 52 5.85 -6.21 15.27
N THR A 53 5.65 -6.79 14.09
CA THR A 53 6.19 -6.26 12.83
C THR A 53 5.86 -4.78 12.59
N GLY A 54 4.73 -4.28 13.09
CA GLY A 54 4.35 -2.87 12.91
C GLY A 54 5.17 -1.94 13.79
N GLU A 55 5.43 -2.34 15.03
CA GLU A 55 6.33 -1.67 15.96
C GLU A 55 7.74 -1.61 15.35
N ASN A 56 8.23 -2.74 14.84
CA ASN A 56 9.51 -2.81 14.13
C ASN A 56 9.54 -1.92 12.87
N TRP A 57 8.42 -1.79 12.17
CA TRP A 57 8.35 -0.96 10.98
C TRP A 57 8.34 0.53 11.35
N LEU A 58 7.63 0.92 12.41
CA LEU A 58 7.59 2.27 12.96
C LEU A 58 8.94 2.72 13.52
N ALA A 59 9.63 1.84 14.26
CA ALA A 59 10.85 2.16 15.01
C ALA A 59 11.97 2.79 14.17
N ASP A 60 12.53 3.89 14.67
CA ASP A 60 13.54 4.72 14.00
C ASP A 60 14.80 3.96 13.60
N ASP A 61 15.19 2.95 14.38
CA ASP A 61 16.39 2.16 14.17
C ASP A 61 16.11 0.86 13.41
N ASN A 62 14.87 0.57 13.04
CA ASN A 62 14.48 -0.57 12.24
C ASN A 62 13.85 -0.09 10.92
N GLY A 63 12.53 -0.04 10.76
CA GLY A 63 11.89 0.42 9.52
C GLY A 63 11.84 1.94 9.32
N GLY A 64 11.83 2.71 10.42
CA GLY A 64 11.74 4.17 10.44
C GLY A 64 10.55 4.75 9.68
N LEU A 65 9.44 4.02 9.65
CA LEU A 65 8.19 4.49 9.05
C LEU A 65 7.67 5.75 9.76
N GLY A 66 7.79 5.83 11.10
CA GLY A 66 7.33 7.01 11.86
C GLY A 66 7.98 8.31 11.40
N LEU A 67 9.30 8.29 11.21
CA LEU A 67 10.08 9.41 10.65
C LEU A 67 9.61 9.78 9.23
N ALA A 68 9.51 8.79 8.35
CA ALA A 68 9.14 9.03 6.95
C ALA A 68 7.72 9.59 6.81
N LEU A 69 6.78 9.13 7.65
CA LEU A 69 5.43 9.66 7.73
C LEU A 69 5.40 11.10 8.27
N ALA A 70 6.22 11.41 9.30
CA ALA A 70 6.34 12.76 9.82
C ALA A 70 6.91 13.74 8.77
N GLU A 71 7.86 13.30 7.94
CA GLU A 71 8.39 14.07 6.80
C GLU A 71 7.35 14.31 5.70
N ASN A 72 6.24 13.56 5.70
CA ASN A 72 5.15 13.64 4.73
C ASN A 72 3.85 14.18 5.35
N ASN A 73 3.95 15.02 6.37
CA ASN A 73 2.80 15.67 7.03
C ASN A 73 1.79 14.72 7.68
N TYR A 74 2.20 13.52 8.08
CA TYR A 74 1.34 12.63 8.87
C TYR A 74 1.69 12.70 10.36
N PHE A 75 0.71 13.06 11.19
CA PHE A 75 0.76 12.86 12.63
C PHE A 75 0.32 11.44 12.96
N VAL A 76 1.29 10.58 13.26
CA VAL A 76 1.06 9.14 13.47
C VAL A 76 0.75 8.84 14.93
N SER A 77 -0.37 8.20 15.19
CA SER A 77 -0.63 7.45 16.41
C SER A 77 -0.61 5.95 16.09
N ASP A 78 -0.49 5.11 17.11
CA ASP A 78 -0.55 3.67 16.91
C ASP A 78 -1.25 2.98 18.06
N THR A 79 -1.82 1.81 17.79
CA THR A 79 -2.29 0.86 18.79
C THR A 79 -1.39 -0.35 18.78
N ASN A 80 -1.32 -1.06 19.91
CA ASN A 80 -0.50 -2.26 20.07
C ASN A 80 -1.08 -3.12 21.23
N TYR A 81 -0.34 -4.12 21.69
CA TYR A 81 -0.72 -5.00 22.80
C TYR A 81 -1.35 -4.24 23.99
N GLY A 82 -2.48 -4.74 24.47
CA GLY A 82 -3.23 -4.20 25.60
C GLY A 82 -3.98 -2.89 25.32
N TRP A 83 -3.92 -2.35 24.10
CA TRP A 83 -4.55 -1.08 23.79
C TRP A 83 -6.08 -1.17 23.72
N GLY A 84 -6.73 -0.06 24.13
CA GLY A 84 -8.14 0.19 23.85
C GLY A 84 -9.12 -0.51 24.79
N PRO A 85 -10.43 -0.28 24.57
CA PRO A 85 -11.48 -0.93 25.36
C PRO A 85 -11.36 -2.46 25.27
N GLU A 86 -11.41 -3.13 26.42
CA GLU A 86 -11.34 -4.59 26.51
C GLU A 86 -10.06 -5.20 25.93
N SER A 87 -8.99 -4.39 25.81
CA SER A 87 -7.72 -4.79 25.18
C SER A 87 -7.92 -5.23 23.73
N ILE A 88 -8.85 -4.61 23.00
CA ILE A 88 -9.10 -4.91 21.58
C ILE A 88 -7.83 -4.82 20.71
N GLY A 89 -6.84 -4.03 21.14
CA GLY A 89 -5.50 -4.00 20.58
C GLY A 89 -4.81 -5.36 20.47
N ASP A 90 -5.13 -6.31 21.37
CA ASP A 90 -4.59 -7.68 21.34
C ASP A 90 -5.14 -8.54 20.18
N ARG A 91 -6.14 -8.05 19.45
CA ARG A 91 -6.93 -8.82 18.49
C ARG A 91 -6.68 -8.35 17.05
N THR A 92 -5.50 -8.64 16.52
CA THR A 92 -5.08 -8.17 15.17
C THR A 92 -4.88 -9.30 14.15
N ASP A 93 -5.24 -10.53 14.48
CA ASP A 93 -5.19 -11.63 13.51
C ASP A 93 -6.35 -11.51 12.51
N ILE A 94 -6.23 -12.16 11.35
CA ILE A 94 -7.22 -12.03 10.27
C ILE A 94 -8.65 -12.29 10.79
N PRO A 95 -8.95 -13.41 11.50
CA PRO A 95 -10.29 -13.64 12.03
C PRO A 95 -10.77 -12.56 13.01
N ASP A 96 -9.85 -11.93 13.73
CA ASP A 96 -10.15 -10.93 14.77
C ASP A 96 -10.66 -9.61 14.21
N TRP A 97 -10.39 -9.28 12.93
CA TRP A 97 -10.91 -8.05 12.33
C TRP A 97 -12.44 -7.96 12.36
N LEU A 98 -13.14 -9.09 12.44
CA LEU A 98 -14.59 -9.10 12.64
C LEU A 98 -15.01 -8.49 13.97
N GLU A 99 -14.20 -8.62 15.03
CA GLU A 99 -14.48 -8.00 16.33
C GLU A 99 -14.35 -6.47 16.27
N TRP A 100 -13.39 -5.96 15.50
CA TRP A 100 -13.20 -4.53 15.27
C TRP A 100 -14.32 -3.90 14.45
N PHE A 101 -14.69 -4.53 13.32
CA PHE A 101 -15.48 -3.86 12.27
C PHE A 101 -16.90 -4.40 12.13
N ARG A 102 -17.21 -5.58 12.71
CA ARG A 102 -18.53 -6.24 12.60
C ARG A 102 -19.02 -6.79 13.95
N GLY A 103 -18.45 -6.33 15.06
CA GLY A 103 -18.84 -6.71 16.41
C GLY A 103 -19.97 -5.84 17.00
N PRO A 104 -20.61 -6.29 18.08
CA PRO A 104 -21.55 -5.45 18.84
C PRO A 104 -20.87 -4.22 19.48
N GLU A 105 -19.56 -4.29 19.74
CA GLU A 105 -18.76 -3.21 20.32
C GLU A 105 -18.00 -2.39 19.28
N THR A 106 -18.23 -2.61 17.96
CA THR A 106 -17.55 -1.88 16.87
C THR A 106 -17.57 -0.38 17.08
N ASP A 107 -18.72 0.21 17.43
CA ASP A 107 -18.85 1.65 17.63
C ASP A 107 -17.95 2.16 18.76
N ARG A 108 -17.83 1.39 19.85
CA ARG A 108 -16.98 1.73 20.99
C ARG A 108 -15.50 1.63 20.64
N TYR A 109 -15.10 0.58 19.90
CA TYR A 109 -13.72 0.39 19.46
C TYR A 109 -13.30 1.46 18.46
N MET A 110 -14.15 1.75 17.47
CA MET A 110 -13.85 2.73 16.42
C MET A 110 -13.87 4.16 16.96
N GLN A 111 -14.75 4.49 17.91
CA GLN A 111 -14.70 5.78 18.59
C GLN A 111 -13.38 5.98 19.34
N ALA A 112 -12.91 4.96 20.07
CA ALA A 112 -11.62 5.03 20.75
C ALA A 112 -10.46 5.16 19.74
N LEU A 113 -10.49 4.41 18.65
CA LEU A 113 -9.47 4.42 17.60
C LEU A 113 -9.38 5.77 16.88
N PHE A 114 -10.52 6.37 16.53
CA PHE A 114 -10.54 7.69 15.88
C PHE A 114 -10.07 8.80 16.82
N ALA A 115 -10.26 8.65 18.13
CA ALA A 115 -9.79 9.62 19.13
C ALA A 115 -8.31 9.45 19.52
N GLU A 116 -7.68 8.31 19.18
CA GLU A 116 -6.32 7.97 19.61
C GLU A 116 -5.28 9.01 19.18
N ASP A 117 -4.41 9.41 20.10
CA ASP A 117 -3.37 10.41 19.86
C ASP A 117 -2.02 10.06 20.48
N GLY A 118 -1.91 8.94 21.18
CA GLY A 118 -0.72 8.43 21.83
C GLY A 118 0.19 7.63 20.90
N GLN A 119 1.29 7.16 21.49
CA GLN A 119 2.20 6.19 20.91
C GLN A 119 2.21 4.96 21.82
N ASN A 120 1.80 3.81 21.29
CA ASN A 120 1.85 2.53 22.00
C ASN A 120 3.11 1.72 21.62
N SER A 121 3.98 2.32 20.81
CA SER A 121 5.32 1.83 20.43
C SER A 121 6.33 2.99 20.45
N SER A 122 7.63 2.71 20.45
CA SER A 122 8.68 3.75 20.45
C SER A 122 9.15 4.10 19.03
N TYR A 123 8.89 5.34 18.59
CA TYR A 123 9.35 5.90 17.31
C TYR A 123 9.29 7.44 17.35
N THR A 124 9.98 8.10 16.44
CA THR A 124 9.84 9.55 16.25
C THR A 124 8.63 9.85 15.35
N ARG A 125 7.86 10.89 15.71
CA ARG A 125 6.75 11.44 14.94
C ARG A 125 6.69 12.97 15.08
N LEU A 126 5.77 13.63 14.37
CA LEU A 126 5.49 15.06 14.58
C LEU A 126 5.10 15.35 16.05
N GLU A 127 5.69 16.38 16.65
CA GLU A 127 5.44 16.74 18.06
C GLU A 127 4.05 17.38 18.26
N ALA A 128 3.63 18.22 17.31
CA ALA A 128 2.39 18.98 17.42
C ALA A 128 1.22 18.16 16.85
N ASN A 129 0.32 17.73 17.74
CA ASN A 129 -0.97 17.18 17.35
C ASN A 129 -1.86 18.30 16.77
N PRO A 130 -2.35 18.20 15.51
CA PRO A 130 -3.22 19.22 14.92
C PRO A 130 -4.64 19.26 15.54
N GLY A 131 -4.98 18.32 16.43
CA GLY A 131 -6.33 18.15 16.98
C GLY A 131 -7.23 17.35 16.03
N GLY A 132 -8.47 17.08 16.45
CA GLY A 132 -9.42 16.28 15.66
C GLY A 132 -9.23 14.76 15.79
N GLU A 133 -9.94 14.01 14.96
CA GLU A 133 -9.86 12.55 14.89
C GLU A 133 -8.79 12.09 13.90
N ASN A 134 -8.33 10.84 14.02
CA ASN A 134 -7.59 10.18 12.94
C ASN A 134 -8.47 10.06 11.69
N GLU A 135 -7.92 10.47 10.56
CA GLU A 135 -8.57 10.45 9.24
C GLU A 135 -8.19 9.20 8.46
N ILE A 136 -6.97 8.71 8.69
CA ILE A 136 -6.43 7.49 8.06
C ILE A 136 -6.30 6.39 9.11
N VAL A 137 -6.81 5.21 8.79
CA VAL A 137 -6.61 3.98 9.56
C VAL A 137 -5.75 3.02 8.75
N LEU A 138 -4.51 2.84 9.18
CA LEU A 138 -3.70 1.71 8.71
C LEU A 138 -3.97 0.52 9.63
N PHE A 139 -4.10 -0.68 9.09
CA PHE A 139 -4.19 -1.88 9.91
C PHE A 139 -3.56 -3.09 9.25
N LYS A 140 -3.04 -4.00 10.07
CA LYS A 140 -2.33 -5.19 9.58
C LYS A 140 -2.37 -6.34 10.56
N SER A 141 -2.25 -7.55 10.02
CA SER A 141 -1.97 -8.76 10.80
C SER A 141 -0.47 -9.10 10.79
N CYS A 142 -0.01 -9.91 11.74
CA CYS A 142 1.40 -10.32 11.84
C CYS A 142 1.72 -11.51 10.91
N PHE A 143 3.01 -11.86 10.74
CA PHE A 143 3.45 -12.90 9.79
C PHE A 143 2.76 -14.28 9.95
N PRO A 144 2.34 -14.75 11.14
CA PRO A 144 1.65 -16.04 11.24
C PRO A 144 0.35 -16.09 10.43
N ASN A 145 -0.25 -14.94 10.13
CA ASN A 145 -1.45 -14.83 9.31
C ASN A 145 -1.19 -15.09 7.82
N SER A 146 0.07 -15.29 7.42
CA SER A 146 0.43 -15.79 6.09
C SER A 146 0.44 -17.33 6.02
N ASN A 147 0.21 -18.04 7.13
CA ASN A 147 0.01 -19.50 7.10
C ASN A 147 -1.46 -19.84 6.80
N LEU A 148 -1.91 -19.52 5.59
CA LEU A 148 -3.30 -19.75 5.16
C LEU A 148 -3.47 -21.16 4.56
N GLU A 149 -4.27 -21.99 5.23
CA GLU A 149 -4.68 -23.30 4.75
C GLU A 149 -5.66 -23.24 3.56
N GLY A 150 -6.11 -24.40 3.09
CA GLY A 150 -7.00 -24.53 1.93
C GLY A 150 -6.24 -24.50 0.60
N ASN A 151 -6.92 -24.09 -0.46
CA ASN A 151 -6.35 -23.94 -1.80
C ASN A 151 -6.28 -22.45 -2.19
N SER A 152 -5.29 -22.11 -3.01
CA SER A 152 -5.04 -20.75 -3.50
C SER A 152 -6.23 -20.11 -4.23
N ASP A 153 -7.08 -20.92 -4.85
CA ASP A 153 -8.25 -20.51 -5.62
C ASP A 153 -9.58 -20.68 -4.87
N ASP A 154 -9.55 -21.05 -3.58
CA ASP A 154 -10.77 -21.21 -2.79
C ASP A 154 -11.61 -19.92 -2.83
N PRO A 155 -12.94 -20.02 -3.05
CA PRO A 155 -13.84 -18.88 -2.93
C PRO A 155 -13.95 -18.45 -1.45
N PRO A 156 -14.53 -17.27 -1.17
CA PRO A 156 -14.87 -16.90 0.21
C PRO A 156 -15.68 -18.01 0.89
N ALA A 157 -15.27 -18.40 2.09
CA ALA A 157 -15.95 -19.39 2.92
C ALA A 157 -17.22 -18.81 3.56
N GLU A 158 -17.97 -19.64 4.30
CA GLU A 158 -19.16 -19.21 5.05
C GLU A 158 -18.80 -18.52 6.38
N GLU A 159 -17.58 -18.74 6.89
CA GLU A 159 -17.07 -18.21 8.15
C GLU A 159 -15.59 -17.84 8.05
N GLY A 160 -15.11 -17.06 9.02
CA GLY A 160 -13.71 -16.61 9.08
C GLY A 160 -12.79 -17.69 9.64
N GLY A 161 -11.52 -17.67 9.23
CA GLY A 161 -10.51 -18.61 9.69
C GLY A 161 -9.17 -18.45 8.99
N TYR A 162 -8.19 -19.27 9.36
CA TYR A 162 -6.84 -19.28 8.81
C TYR A 162 -6.73 -20.11 7.52
N SER A 163 -7.63 -19.87 6.58
CA SER A 163 -7.60 -20.44 5.22
C SER A 163 -7.81 -19.34 4.19
N VAL A 164 -7.47 -19.59 2.92
CA VAL A 164 -7.71 -18.61 1.84
C VAL A 164 -9.18 -18.20 1.79
N GLY A 165 -10.11 -19.16 1.80
CA GLY A 165 -11.54 -18.87 1.81
C GLY A 165 -12.00 -18.14 3.09
N GLY A 166 -11.49 -18.54 4.26
CA GLY A 166 -11.83 -17.89 5.54
C GLY A 166 -11.32 -16.45 5.63
N ALA A 167 -10.11 -16.19 5.13
CA ALA A 167 -9.55 -14.84 5.06
C ALA A 167 -10.34 -13.97 4.08
N LYS A 168 -10.68 -14.48 2.88
CA LYS A 168 -11.55 -13.77 1.92
C LYS A 168 -12.91 -13.43 2.55
N TYR A 169 -13.51 -14.35 3.31
CA TYR A 169 -14.74 -14.08 4.05
C TYR A 169 -14.58 -12.87 4.97
N VAL A 170 -13.55 -12.88 5.84
CA VAL A 170 -13.30 -11.78 6.78
C VAL A 170 -13.23 -10.45 6.05
N TYR A 171 -12.35 -10.33 5.04
CA TYR A 171 -12.14 -9.07 4.33
C TYR A 171 -13.41 -8.60 3.60
N ASN A 172 -14.18 -9.49 2.98
CA ASN A 172 -15.49 -9.13 2.42
C ASN A 172 -16.45 -8.54 3.47
N GLN A 173 -16.43 -9.05 4.71
CA GLN A 173 -17.28 -8.51 5.77
C GLN A 173 -16.86 -7.10 6.22
N LEU A 174 -15.57 -6.73 6.12
CA LEU A 174 -15.09 -5.40 6.55
C LEU A 174 -15.65 -4.27 5.67
N LEU A 175 -15.90 -4.56 4.39
CA LEU A 175 -16.40 -3.58 3.43
C LEU A 175 -17.74 -2.96 3.86
N ALA A 176 -18.58 -3.70 4.59
CA ALA A 176 -19.84 -3.18 5.11
C ALA A 176 -19.62 -1.99 6.06
N TYR A 177 -18.60 -2.06 6.93
CA TYR A 177 -18.24 -0.97 7.82
C TYR A 177 -17.60 0.19 7.06
N PHE A 178 -16.63 -0.09 6.17
CA PHE A 178 -15.93 0.96 5.42
C PHE A 178 -16.87 1.82 4.57
N LYS A 179 -17.95 1.23 4.02
CA LYS A 179 -19.02 1.97 3.32
C LYS A 179 -19.71 3.02 4.19
N THR A 180 -19.77 2.80 5.51
CA THR A 180 -20.40 3.75 6.43
C THR A 180 -19.52 4.95 6.77
N ARG A 181 -18.22 4.88 6.47
CA ARG A 181 -17.21 5.88 6.83
C ARG A 181 -16.46 6.41 5.60
N PRO A 182 -17.15 7.00 4.60
CA PRO A 182 -16.48 7.63 3.46
C PRO A 182 -15.59 8.82 3.90
N ASP A 183 -15.80 9.32 5.13
CA ASP A 183 -15.00 10.35 5.80
C ASP A 183 -13.66 9.83 6.38
N LYS A 184 -13.35 8.53 6.24
CA LYS A 184 -12.10 7.91 6.68
C LYS A 184 -11.47 7.13 5.55
N LEU A 185 -10.14 7.18 5.44
CA LEU A 185 -9.36 6.31 4.55
C LEU A 185 -8.90 5.07 5.33
N PHE A 186 -9.28 3.89 4.87
CA PHE A 186 -8.81 2.61 5.41
C PHE A 186 -7.74 2.03 4.49
N VAL A 187 -6.55 1.76 5.03
CA VAL A 187 -5.46 1.14 4.28
C VAL A 187 -5.12 -0.20 4.92
N VAL A 188 -5.40 -1.27 4.17
CA VAL A 188 -4.97 -2.62 4.52
C VAL A 188 -3.49 -2.76 4.21
N ILE A 189 -2.69 -3.12 5.20
CA ILE A 189 -1.32 -3.59 4.97
C ILE A 189 -1.35 -5.11 5.04
N THR A 190 -0.96 -5.80 3.97
CA THR A 190 -0.98 -7.26 3.96
C THR A 190 -0.04 -7.85 5.02
N ALA A 191 -0.36 -9.04 5.52
CA ALA A 191 0.52 -9.72 6.48
C ALA A 191 1.88 -10.01 5.82
N PRO A 192 3.01 -9.80 6.53
CA PRO A 192 4.34 -10.11 6.00
C PRO A 192 4.51 -11.63 5.75
N PRO A 193 5.44 -12.04 4.86
CA PRO A 193 5.66 -13.44 4.54
C PRO A 193 6.43 -14.18 5.64
N VAL A 194 6.33 -15.50 5.63
CA VAL A 194 7.12 -16.42 6.47
C VAL A 194 8.19 -17.14 5.66
N SER A 195 9.17 -17.73 6.33
CA SER A 195 10.22 -18.54 5.67
C SER A 195 9.75 -19.94 5.34
N ASP A 196 8.77 -20.47 6.07
CA ASP A 196 8.17 -21.78 5.80
C ASP A 196 7.36 -21.74 4.50
N PRO A 197 7.69 -22.57 3.49
CA PRO A 197 7.00 -22.56 2.21
C PRO A 197 5.62 -23.25 2.22
N SER A 198 5.23 -23.92 3.32
CA SER A 198 4.07 -24.83 3.35
C SER A 198 2.77 -24.22 2.83
N TYR A 199 2.55 -22.93 3.08
CA TYR A 199 1.36 -22.18 2.65
C TYR A 199 1.69 -20.94 1.81
N ALA A 200 2.92 -20.85 1.29
CA ALA A 200 3.40 -19.64 0.62
C ALA A 200 2.63 -19.30 -0.67
N GLU A 201 2.24 -20.32 -1.45
CA GLU A 201 1.40 -20.13 -2.65
C GLU A 201 0.00 -19.59 -2.29
N ASN A 202 -0.59 -20.09 -1.19
CA ASN A 202 -1.89 -19.64 -0.69
C ASN A 202 -1.82 -18.18 -0.23
N ALA A 203 -0.80 -17.82 0.55
CA ALA A 203 -0.59 -16.44 0.99
C ALA A 203 -0.34 -15.50 -0.18
N ARG A 204 0.44 -15.92 -1.20
CA ARG A 204 0.59 -15.15 -2.43
C ARG A 204 -0.75 -14.92 -3.10
N ALA A 205 -1.52 -15.98 -3.35
CA ALA A 205 -2.79 -15.88 -4.05
C ALA A 205 -3.79 -14.98 -3.32
N PHE A 206 -3.89 -15.13 -2.00
CA PHE A 206 -4.74 -14.28 -1.16
C PHE A 206 -4.34 -12.80 -1.23
N ASN A 207 -3.04 -12.48 -1.12
CA ASN A 207 -2.56 -11.10 -1.17
C ASN A 207 -2.70 -10.48 -2.57
N GLN A 208 -2.53 -11.27 -3.63
CA GLN A 208 -2.84 -10.81 -4.99
C GLN A 208 -4.32 -10.45 -5.14
N TRP A 209 -5.21 -11.31 -4.63
CA TRP A 209 -6.65 -11.06 -4.64
C TRP A 209 -7.00 -9.79 -3.86
N LEU A 210 -6.44 -9.58 -2.65
CA LEU A 210 -6.67 -8.35 -1.87
C LEU A 210 -6.32 -7.08 -2.67
N VAL A 211 -5.21 -7.10 -3.40
CA VAL A 211 -4.69 -5.93 -4.12
C VAL A 211 -5.44 -5.68 -5.43
N LYS A 212 -5.85 -6.73 -6.14
CA LYS A 212 -6.31 -6.64 -7.53
C LYS A 212 -7.82 -6.80 -7.68
N ASP A 213 -8.40 -7.70 -6.90
CA ASP A 213 -9.71 -8.25 -7.19
C ASP A 213 -10.72 -7.94 -6.09
N TRP A 214 -10.30 -7.89 -4.81
CA TRP A 214 -11.20 -7.81 -3.66
C TRP A 214 -12.23 -6.68 -3.74
N LEU A 215 -11.81 -5.45 -4.01
CA LEU A 215 -12.74 -4.32 -4.11
C LEU A 215 -13.62 -4.41 -5.35
N ASN A 216 -13.08 -4.88 -6.47
CA ASN A 216 -13.78 -5.01 -7.75
C ASN A 216 -14.86 -6.10 -7.70
N GLU A 217 -14.50 -7.29 -7.23
CA GLU A 217 -15.42 -8.44 -7.10
C GLU A 217 -16.57 -8.15 -6.14
N ASN A 218 -16.38 -7.24 -5.18
CA ASN A 218 -17.41 -6.80 -4.23
C ASN A 218 -18.11 -5.49 -4.65
N GLU A 219 -17.86 -4.99 -5.87
CA GLU A 219 -18.47 -3.77 -6.41
C GLU A 219 -18.35 -2.60 -5.41
N TYR A 220 -17.18 -2.43 -4.79
CA TYR A 220 -17.00 -1.43 -3.75
C TYR A 220 -17.06 0.00 -4.33
N PRO A 221 -17.98 0.86 -3.88
CA PRO A 221 -18.34 2.08 -4.62
C PRO A 221 -17.53 3.33 -4.22
N HIS A 222 -16.59 3.22 -3.28
CA HIS A 222 -15.89 4.37 -2.72
C HIS A 222 -14.38 4.26 -2.91
N SER A 223 -13.70 5.40 -2.93
CA SER A 223 -12.23 5.49 -3.02
C SER A 223 -11.55 5.57 -1.65
N ASN A 224 -12.25 5.16 -0.58
CA ASN A 224 -11.79 5.29 0.80
C ASN A 224 -11.18 3.99 1.37
N VAL A 225 -10.87 3.01 0.51
CA VAL A 225 -10.19 1.76 0.87
C VAL A 225 -9.03 1.53 -0.09
N ALA A 226 -7.85 1.25 0.45
CA ALA A 226 -6.65 0.91 -0.32
C ALA A 226 -5.91 -0.28 0.31
N VAL A 227 -5.02 -0.90 -0.47
CA VAL A 227 -4.19 -2.03 -0.01
C VAL A 227 -2.73 -1.76 -0.35
N PHE A 228 -1.84 -1.90 0.63
CA PHE A 228 -0.41 -1.98 0.41
C PHE A 228 0.07 -3.43 0.59
N ASP A 229 0.77 -3.93 -0.42
CA ASP A 229 1.17 -5.34 -0.52
C ASP A 229 2.53 -5.57 0.14
N PHE A 230 2.57 -5.41 1.46
CA PHE A 230 3.74 -5.62 2.27
C PHE A 230 4.31 -7.04 2.13
N TYR A 231 3.43 -8.04 1.95
CA TYR A 231 3.81 -9.40 1.58
C TYR A 231 4.68 -9.43 0.30
N ASN A 232 4.19 -8.82 -0.78
CA ASN A 232 4.94 -8.80 -2.04
C ASN A 232 6.29 -8.10 -1.90
N VAL A 233 6.30 -6.94 -1.25
CA VAL A 233 7.52 -6.15 -1.04
C VAL A 233 8.59 -6.95 -0.29
N LEU A 234 8.20 -7.87 0.58
CA LEU A 234 9.09 -8.65 1.44
C LEU A 234 9.43 -10.05 0.92
N THR A 235 8.85 -10.49 -0.20
CA THR A 235 9.10 -11.81 -0.80
C THR A 235 10.16 -11.79 -1.92
N GLY A 236 10.70 -10.61 -2.25
CA GLY A 236 11.77 -10.52 -3.24
C GLY A 236 12.45 -9.15 -3.31
N ARG A 237 13.71 -9.13 -3.73
CA ARG A 237 14.47 -7.88 -3.93
C ARG A 237 13.93 -7.03 -5.08
N GLY A 238 13.55 -7.69 -6.18
CA GLY A 238 12.92 -7.06 -7.34
C GLY A 238 11.39 -7.10 -7.32
N HIS A 239 10.78 -7.48 -6.19
CA HIS A 239 9.33 -7.41 -6.06
C HIS A 239 8.96 -6.04 -5.53
N HIS A 240 7.99 -5.38 -6.16
CA HIS A 240 7.61 -4.02 -5.80
C HIS A 240 6.10 -3.89 -5.67
N HIS A 241 5.68 -3.08 -4.71
CA HIS A 241 4.40 -2.39 -4.74
C HIS A 241 4.72 -0.94 -4.42
N ARG A 242 4.99 -0.15 -5.45
CA ARG A 242 5.44 1.25 -5.31
C ARG A 242 4.83 2.11 -6.40
N ILE A 243 5.05 3.42 -6.32
CA ILE A 243 4.80 4.33 -7.42
C ILE A 243 6.12 4.89 -7.94
N ILE A 244 6.31 4.83 -9.26
CA ILE A 244 7.49 5.37 -9.94
C ILE A 244 7.05 6.12 -11.20
N GLY A 245 7.49 7.37 -11.35
CA GLY A 245 7.10 8.19 -12.50
C GLY A 245 5.59 8.41 -12.65
N GLY A 246 4.85 8.42 -11.54
CA GLY A 246 3.39 8.57 -11.52
C GLY A 246 2.60 7.30 -11.88
N VAL A 247 3.27 6.15 -11.99
CA VAL A 247 2.65 4.86 -12.32
C VAL A 247 2.87 3.89 -11.16
N VAL A 248 1.79 3.22 -10.73
CA VAL A 248 1.88 2.12 -9.75
C VAL A 248 2.56 0.92 -10.41
N GLU A 249 3.67 0.51 -9.82
CA GLU A 249 4.38 -0.72 -10.17
C GLU A 249 4.05 -1.79 -9.14
N HIS A 250 3.40 -2.87 -9.58
CA HIS A 250 3.16 -4.07 -8.80
C HIS A 250 3.79 -5.28 -9.51
N THR A 251 5.02 -5.62 -9.13
CA THR A 251 5.84 -6.64 -9.80
C THR A 251 6.27 -7.74 -8.84
N PHE A 252 6.30 -8.97 -9.35
CA PHE A 252 6.81 -10.13 -8.63
C PHE A 252 7.27 -11.22 -9.61
N ALA A 253 8.14 -12.12 -9.14
CA ALA A 253 8.50 -13.33 -9.86
C ALA A 253 7.73 -14.53 -9.29
N SER A 254 7.10 -15.32 -10.17
CA SER A 254 6.36 -16.52 -9.76
C SER A 254 7.25 -17.54 -9.04
N GLY A 255 6.71 -18.20 -8.02
CA GLY A 255 7.42 -19.20 -7.22
C GLY A 255 8.38 -18.62 -6.17
N ARG A 256 8.36 -17.29 -5.96
CA ARG A 256 9.08 -16.62 -4.87
C ARG A 256 8.08 -16.05 -3.87
N ASP A 257 7.62 -16.94 -3.01
CA ASP A 257 6.51 -16.67 -2.09
C ASP A 257 6.91 -16.73 -0.61
N THR A 258 8.17 -17.02 -0.29
CA THR A 258 8.68 -16.97 1.08
C THR A 258 9.44 -15.69 1.36
N SER A 259 9.70 -15.42 2.64
CA SER A 259 10.41 -14.21 3.08
C SER A 259 11.80 -14.10 2.45
N ALA A 260 12.05 -12.98 1.75
CA ALA A 260 13.38 -12.61 1.25
C ALA A 260 14.18 -11.77 2.26
N TYR A 261 13.52 -11.34 3.34
CA TYR A 261 14.08 -10.48 4.37
C TYR A 261 13.80 -11.00 5.79
N PRO A 262 13.96 -12.30 6.11
CA PRO A 262 13.64 -12.80 7.44
C PRO A 262 14.71 -12.41 8.47
N THR A 263 14.28 -12.30 9.72
CA THR A 263 15.12 -12.52 10.90
C THR A 263 14.95 -13.99 11.35
N GLU A 264 15.43 -14.36 12.54
CA GLU A 264 15.37 -15.76 13.00
C GLU A 264 13.94 -16.28 13.22
N ASP A 265 12.98 -15.40 13.53
CA ASP A 265 11.60 -15.75 13.89
C ASP A 265 10.57 -15.23 12.87
N ASP A 266 11.00 -14.99 11.63
CA ASP A 266 10.20 -14.45 10.52
C ASP A 266 9.72 -13.00 10.65
N HIS A 267 10.12 -12.27 11.70
CA HIS A 267 10.01 -10.81 11.62
C HIS A 267 10.80 -10.29 10.42
N PRO A 268 10.26 -9.33 9.65
CA PRO A 268 11.04 -8.68 8.61
C PRO A 268 12.26 -7.99 9.21
N SER A 269 13.41 -8.21 8.58
CA SER A 269 14.66 -7.56 8.91
C SER A 269 14.59 -6.05 8.66
N ARG A 270 15.55 -5.33 9.25
CA ARG A 270 15.75 -3.89 9.01
C ARG A 270 15.75 -3.53 7.53
N ALA A 271 16.42 -4.31 6.69
CA ALA A 271 16.49 -4.05 5.26
C ALA A 271 15.11 -4.18 4.58
N GLY A 272 14.34 -5.21 4.96
CA GLY A 272 12.99 -5.40 4.45
C GLY A 272 12.04 -4.29 4.88
N ASN A 273 12.05 -3.92 6.17
CA ASN A 273 11.22 -2.82 6.69
C ASN A 273 11.58 -1.48 6.05
N ARG A 274 12.87 -1.19 5.81
CA ARG A 274 13.28 0.05 5.11
C ARG A 274 12.80 0.10 3.68
N LYS A 275 12.96 -1.01 2.94
CA LYS A 275 12.42 -1.13 1.58
C LYS A 275 10.91 -0.88 1.57
N ALA A 276 10.18 -1.45 2.53
CA ALA A 276 8.74 -1.22 2.64
C ALA A 276 8.39 0.23 2.95
N THR A 277 9.13 0.91 3.84
CA THR A 277 8.95 2.35 4.09
C THR A 277 9.13 3.17 2.81
N GLU A 278 10.20 2.91 2.06
CA GLU A 278 10.53 3.63 0.82
C GLU A 278 9.45 3.45 -0.26
N GLU A 279 8.83 2.27 -0.33
CA GLU A 279 7.77 1.99 -1.30
C GLU A 279 6.38 2.45 -0.83
N PHE A 280 6.10 2.39 0.48
CA PHE A 280 4.78 2.67 1.05
C PHE A 280 4.45 4.15 1.09
N VAL A 281 5.36 5.01 1.55
CA VAL A 281 5.01 6.42 1.83
C VAL A 281 4.52 7.17 0.57
N PRO A 282 5.16 7.04 -0.61
CA PRO A 282 4.63 7.64 -1.83
C PRO A 282 3.27 7.06 -2.25
N LEU A 283 3.01 5.77 -1.99
CA LEU A 283 1.70 5.16 -2.24
C LEU A 283 0.64 5.66 -1.27
N LEU A 284 0.98 5.90 0.00
CA LEU A 284 0.05 6.47 0.97
C LEU A 284 -0.38 7.88 0.53
N ASN A 285 0.57 8.70 0.06
CA ASN A 285 0.26 10.01 -0.51
C ASN A 285 -0.73 9.88 -1.68
N LEU A 286 -0.47 8.96 -2.61
CA LEU A 286 -1.38 8.65 -3.71
C LEU A 286 -2.79 8.26 -3.22
N PHE A 287 -2.88 7.34 -2.26
CA PHE A 287 -4.15 6.89 -1.72
C PHE A 287 -4.92 8.04 -1.06
N TYR A 288 -4.22 8.90 -0.33
CA TYR A 288 -4.78 10.10 0.27
C TYR A 288 -5.33 11.07 -0.78
N GLN A 289 -4.55 11.42 -1.81
CA GLN A 289 -4.98 12.37 -2.84
C GLN A 289 -6.21 11.86 -3.59
N ARG A 290 -6.22 10.59 -4.01
CA ARG A 290 -7.39 9.97 -4.67
C ARG A 290 -8.64 9.99 -3.78
N TRP A 291 -8.47 9.70 -2.50
CA TRP A 291 -9.57 9.76 -1.54
C TRP A 291 -10.12 11.18 -1.42
N GLN A 292 -9.26 12.17 -1.22
CA GLN A 292 -9.66 13.58 -1.13
C GLN A 292 -10.34 14.09 -2.41
N GLU A 293 -9.80 13.80 -3.59
CA GLU A 293 -10.40 14.13 -4.89
C GLU A 293 -11.82 13.54 -5.01
N SER A 294 -12.02 12.28 -4.59
CA SER A 294 -13.32 11.64 -4.63
C SER A 294 -14.35 12.30 -3.70
N THR A 295 -13.91 12.80 -2.55
CA THR A 295 -14.79 13.51 -1.60
C THR A 295 -15.11 14.94 -2.05
N ALA A 296 -14.15 15.62 -2.67
CA ALA A 296 -14.35 16.94 -3.26
C ALA A 296 -15.23 16.89 -4.54
N GLY A 297 -15.18 15.77 -5.25
CA GLY A 297 -15.86 15.51 -6.53
C GLY A 297 -17.29 14.99 -6.43
N ALA A 298 -18.01 15.16 -5.31
CA ALA A 298 -19.40 14.73 -5.10
C ALA A 298 -20.46 15.47 -5.97
N GLY A 299 -20.23 15.48 -7.28
CA GLY A 299 -21.08 15.99 -8.36
C GLY A 299 -20.83 15.33 -9.73
N GLY A 300 -19.98 14.30 -9.84
CA GLY A 300 -19.81 13.50 -11.05
C GLY A 300 -19.65 12.02 -10.72
N GLU A 301 -20.26 11.12 -11.50
CA GLU A 301 -19.93 9.68 -11.47
C GLU A 301 -18.44 9.53 -11.77
N ILE A 302 -17.66 9.12 -10.77
CA ILE A 302 -16.24 8.82 -10.91
C ILE A 302 -16.13 7.30 -10.96
N GLU A 303 -15.68 6.76 -12.10
CA GLU A 303 -15.35 5.34 -12.22
C GLU A 303 -14.31 4.95 -11.18
N ALA A 304 -14.54 3.82 -10.50
CA ALA A 304 -13.58 3.24 -9.57
C ALA A 304 -12.32 2.79 -10.34
N VAL A 305 -11.26 3.61 -10.33
CA VAL A 305 -9.98 3.21 -10.90
C VAL A 305 -9.16 2.51 -9.82
N ASN A 306 -9.31 1.18 -9.78
CA ASN A 306 -8.46 0.27 -9.01
C ASN A 306 -6.97 0.53 -9.32
N THR A 307 -6.09 0.15 -8.38
CA THR A 307 -4.66 -0.07 -8.60
C THR A 307 -4.34 -1.17 -9.65
N ALA A 308 -5.37 -1.74 -10.28
CA ALA A 308 -5.31 -2.74 -11.33
C ALA A 308 -4.62 -2.29 -12.63
N ASP A 309 -4.36 -0.99 -12.82
CA ASP A 309 -3.60 -0.46 -13.97
C ASP A 309 -2.07 -0.66 -13.84
N ALA A 310 -1.63 -1.40 -12.82
CA ALA A 310 -0.24 -1.82 -12.69
C ALA A 310 0.18 -2.69 -13.89
N THR A 311 1.15 -2.20 -14.67
CA THR A 311 1.71 -2.93 -15.81
C THR A 311 2.50 -4.14 -15.31
N LEU A 312 2.03 -5.34 -15.65
CA LEU A 312 2.77 -6.58 -15.43
C LEU A 312 3.96 -6.64 -16.39
N ALA A 313 5.17 -6.52 -15.86
CA ALA A 313 6.35 -7.09 -16.50
C ALA A 313 6.81 -8.27 -15.62
N PRO A 314 6.62 -9.53 -16.05
CA PRO A 314 7.26 -10.66 -15.40
C PRO A 314 8.78 -10.45 -15.43
N LEU A 315 9.41 -10.40 -14.26
CA LEU A 315 10.86 -10.44 -14.21
C LEU A 315 11.30 -11.84 -14.67
N THR A 316 12.17 -11.88 -15.69
CA THR A 316 12.82 -13.14 -16.06
C THR A 316 13.80 -13.57 -14.97
N PRO A 317 14.03 -14.88 -14.75
CA PRO A 317 14.90 -15.38 -13.68
C PRO A 317 16.36 -14.87 -13.72
N ASP A 318 16.80 -14.29 -14.84
CA ASP A 318 18.20 -13.92 -15.08
C ASP A 318 18.56 -12.46 -14.69
N ALA A 319 17.62 -11.66 -14.19
CA ALA A 319 17.87 -10.24 -13.87
C ALA A 319 18.65 -9.99 -12.57
N GLU A 320 18.97 -11.01 -11.78
CA GLU A 320 19.68 -10.85 -10.49
C GLU A 320 21.22 -10.75 -10.60
N GLY A 321 21.77 -10.73 -11.82
CA GLY A 321 23.22 -10.57 -12.05
C GLY A 321 23.71 -9.13 -12.23
N ALA A 322 22.82 -8.14 -12.31
CA ALA A 322 23.22 -6.76 -12.54
C ALA A 322 23.72 -6.08 -11.25
N SER A 323 25.02 -5.77 -11.21
CA SER A 323 25.62 -4.83 -10.25
C SER A 323 24.77 -3.57 -10.14
N PRO A 324 24.58 -3.00 -8.92
CA PRO A 324 23.74 -1.83 -8.73
C PRO A 324 24.18 -0.70 -9.67
N GLN A 325 23.30 -0.29 -10.57
CA GLN A 325 23.47 0.98 -11.27
C GLN A 325 23.37 2.08 -10.22
N ALA A 326 24.31 3.01 -10.30
CA ALA A 326 24.46 4.11 -9.37
C ALA A 326 23.13 4.87 -9.20
N LEU A 327 22.80 5.14 -7.94
CA LEU A 327 21.67 5.98 -7.54
C LEU A 327 21.71 7.33 -8.28
N PRO A 328 20.55 7.90 -8.69
CA PRO A 328 20.50 9.27 -9.19
C PRO A 328 20.93 10.28 -8.09
N PRO A 329 21.52 11.43 -8.45
CA PRO A 329 22.40 12.22 -7.58
C PRO A 329 21.70 13.06 -6.49
N TRP A 330 20.47 12.75 -6.08
CA TRP A 330 19.74 13.58 -5.11
C TRP A 330 19.97 13.20 -3.65
N GLY A 331 20.65 12.08 -3.37
CA GLY A 331 20.99 11.66 -1.99
C GLY A 331 22.25 12.31 -1.38
N ALA A 332 23.08 13.00 -2.16
CA ALA A 332 24.35 13.57 -1.67
C ALA A 332 24.22 14.99 -1.09
N ALA A 333 23.13 15.71 -1.38
CA ALA A 333 22.98 17.12 -1.00
C ALA A 333 22.59 17.31 0.48
N LEU A 334 21.85 16.37 1.09
CA LEU A 334 21.46 16.47 2.51
C LEU A 334 22.57 16.08 3.49
N LEU A 335 23.47 15.17 3.11
CA LEU A 335 24.60 14.77 3.97
C LEU A 335 25.68 15.84 4.08
N ALA A 336 25.81 16.74 3.09
CA ALA A 336 26.75 17.86 3.15
C ALA A 336 26.27 18.97 4.11
N ALA A 337 24.97 19.20 4.23
CA ALA A 337 24.42 20.24 5.12
C ALA A 337 24.57 19.86 6.61
N ALA A 338 24.38 18.59 6.96
CA ALA A 338 24.55 18.10 8.32
C ALA A 338 26.02 18.12 8.80
N ALA A 339 26.97 17.80 7.91
CA ALA A 339 28.40 17.77 8.25
C ALA A 339 28.99 19.18 8.48
N ILE A 340 28.47 20.21 7.80
CA ILE A 340 28.97 21.59 7.95
C ILE A 340 28.45 22.21 9.27
N GLY A 341 27.23 21.85 9.71
CA GLY A 341 26.68 22.32 10.98
C GLY A 341 27.46 21.85 12.21
N SER A 342 27.92 20.58 12.21
CA SER A 342 28.63 20.00 13.37
C SER A 342 30.06 20.51 13.54
N VAL A 343 30.74 20.91 12.46
CA VAL A 343 32.12 21.44 12.53
C VAL A 343 32.14 22.88 13.06
N VAL A 344 31.12 23.68 12.77
CA VAL A 344 31.03 25.07 13.26
C VAL A 344 30.72 25.11 14.77
N VAL A 345 29.89 24.19 15.28
CA VAL A 345 29.59 24.09 16.72
C VAL A 345 30.80 23.60 17.52
N LEU A 346 31.58 22.65 16.98
CA LEU A 346 32.78 22.14 17.65
C LEU A 346 33.93 23.17 17.68
N ALA A 347 34.09 23.97 16.62
CA ALA A 347 35.08 25.05 16.57
C ALA A 347 34.74 26.21 17.54
N ALA A 348 33.45 26.55 17.67
CA ALA A 348 33.00 27.58 18.62
C ALA A 348 33.20 27.15 20.08
N PHE A 349 33.01 25.85 20.39
CA PHE A 349 33.24 25.30 21.74
C PHE A 349 34.72 25.29 22.13
N ILE A 350 35.62 24.96 21.20
CA ILE A 350 37.07 24.93 21.47
C ILE A 350 37.63 26.35 21.69
N VAL A 351 37.16 27.35 20.95
CA VAL A 351 37.58 28.75 21.13
C VAL A 351 37.07 29.32 22.46
N ALA A 352 35.84 29.00 22.88
CA ALA A 352 35.29 29.43 24.16
C ALA A 352 36.05 28.82 25.36
N VAL A 353 36.44 27.55 25.29
CA VAL A 353 37.22 26.88 26.35
C VAL A 353 38.65 27.43 26.44
N VAL A 354 39.30 27.74 25.33
CA VAL A 354 40.65 28.34 25.32
C VAL A 354 40.66 29.77 25.87
N ILE A 355 39.60 30.55 25.62
CA ILE A 355 39.45 31.91 26.18
C ILE A 355 39.16 31.87 27.69
N LEU A 356 38.39 30.88 28.16
CA LEU A 356 38.08 30.72 29.59
C LEU A 356 39.29 30.26 30.40
N ILE A 357 40.15 29.41 29.83
CA ILE A 357 41.39 28.94 30.46
C ILE A 357 42.44 30.07 30.56
N ARG A 358 42.54 30.96 29.55
CA ARG A 358 43.45 32.12 29.60
C ARG A 358 43.04 33.21 30.59
N ARG A 359 41.76 33.31 30.98
CA ARG A 359 41.28 34.31 31.96
C ARG A 359 41.42 33.89 33.43
N ARG A 360 41.80 32.65 33.73
CA ARG A 360 42.03 32.17 35.11
C ARG A 360 43.51 32.06 35.50
N GLY A 361 44.42 32.54 34.65
CA GLY A 361 45.88 32.40 34.80
C GLY A 361 46.68 33.71 34.81
N THR A 362 46.08 34.82 35.23
CA THR A 362 46.78 36.09 35.56
C THR A 362 46.14 36.75 36.75
#